data_AF-A0A0B7HLT8-F1
#
_entry.id   AF-A0A0B7HLT8-F1
#
_cell.length_a   1.000
_cell.length_b   1.000
_cell.length_c   1.000
_cell.angle_alpha   90.00
_cell.angle_beta   90.00
_cell.angle_gamma   90.00
#
_symmetry.space_group_name_H-M   'P 1'
#
loop_
_entity.id
_entity.type
_entity.pdbx_description
1 polymer ?
#
loop_
_entity_poly.entity_id
_entity_poly.type
_entity_poly.pdbx_seq_one_letter_code
_entity_poly.pdbx_strand_id
1 'polypeptide(L)'
;MVRSEGNLEKLGYYSSYSRTLSHIEPKLVVKRAGVGTWFTNSTVPYGVNDGFNQRSAVRVGEILNPQKGQNVQVEIKSFPYPTSFSISTGTYPVFVEEVRDTTFVIRGKGFKFVLPK
;
A
#
# COMPACT_ATOMS: atom_id res chain seq x y z
N MET A 1 13.84 -11.33 -13.74
CA MET A 1 13.32 -10.33 -12.78
C MET A 1 12.53 -9.31 -13.58
N VAL A 2 11.20 -9.32 -13.51
CA VAL A 2 10.38 -8.35 -14.27
C VAL A 2 10.51 -6.99 -13.57
N ARG A 3 11.18 -6.03 -14.22
CA ARG A 3 11.23 -4.65 -13.76
C ARG A 3 9.94 -3.98 -14.25
N SER A 4 9.17 -3.43 -13.30
CA SER A 4 8.01 -2.60 -13.63
C SER A 4 8.54 -1.26 -14.12
N GLU A 5 8.53 -1.07 -15.45
CA GLU A 5 8.84 0.19 -16.15
C GLU A 5 7.61 1.10 -16.30
N GLY A 6 6.52 0.80 -15.59
CA GLY A 6 5.34 1.65 -15.57
C GLY A 6 5.61 2.91 -14.74
N ASN A 7 5.46 4.07 -15.38
CA ASN A 7 5.45 5.36 -14.70
C ASN A 7 4.33 5.34 -13.63
N LEU A 8 4.72 5.20 -12.36
CA LEU A 8 3.85 4.84 -11.24
C LEU A 8 3.14 6.09 -10.70
N GLU A 9 2.45 6.86 -11.55
CA GLU A 9 1.87 8.15 -11.15
C GLU A 9 0.62 8.03 -10.27
N LYS A 10 -0.05 6.87 -10.30
CA LYS A 10 -1.29 6.65 -9.55
C LYS A 10 -1.03 6.02 -8.18
N LEU A 11 -1.71 6.54 -7.16
CA LEU A 11 -1.74 5.95 -5.81
C LEU A 11 -2.26 4.52 -5.89
N GLY A 12 -1.59 3.57 -5.25
CA GLY A 12 -2.05 2.18 -5.28
C GLY A 12 -1.10 1.16 -4.70
N TYR A 13 -1.55 -0.09 -4.74
CA TYR A 13 -0.83 -1.28 -4.27
C TYR A 13 -0.51 -2.20 -5.44
N TYR A 14 0.74 -2.68 -5.50
CA TYR A 14 1.17 -3.70 -6.45
C TYR A 14 1.66 -4.91 -5.68
N SER A 15 1.02 -6.07 -5.90
CA SER A 15 1.52 -7.35 -5.41
C SER A 15 2.40 -8.00 -6.47
N SER A 16 3.52 -8.57 -6.04
CA SER A 16 4.35 -9.45 -6.86
C SER A 16 4.42 -10.88 -6.31
N TYR A 17 3.46 -11.27 -5.46
CA TYR A 17 3.39 -12.63 -4.88
C TYR A 17 2.91 -13.69 -5.87
N SER A 18 2.24 -13.31 -6.96
CA SER A 18 1.81 -14.19 -8.05
C SER A 18 2.74 -14.11 -9.27
N ARG A 19 2.70 -15.12 -10.16
CA ARG A 19 3.34 -15.07 -11.50
C ARG A 19 2.82 -13.91 -12.37
N THR A 20 1.74 -13.26 -11.93
CA THR A 20 1.14 -12.05 -12.49
C THR A 20 1.31 -10.87 -11.52
N LEU A 21 1.57 -9.67 -12.07
CA LEU A 21 1.55 -8.43 -11.29
C LEU A 21 0.09 -8.05 -11.01
N SER A 22 -0.33 -8.09 -9.76
CA SER A 22 -1.69 -7.70 -9.38
C SER A 22 -1.67 -6.26 -8.89
N HIS A 23 -2.28 -5.36 -9.67
CA HIS A 23 -2.48 -3.96 -9.29
C HIS A 23 -3.88 -3.79 -8.68
N ILE A 24 -3.94 -3.23 -7.47
CA ILE A 24 -5.20 -2.81 -6.85
C ILE A 24 -5.20 -1.28 -6.83
N GLU A 25 -5.97 -0.69 -7.76
CA GLU A 25 -6.26 0.74 -7.73
C GLU A 25 -7.32 0.98 -6.62
N PRO A 26 -6.99 1.74 -5.57
CA PRO A 26 -7.91 1.99 -4.47
C PRO A 26 -9.07 2.89 -4.95
N LYS A 27 -10.29 2.62 -4.48
CA LYS A 27 -11.41 3.55 -4.65
C LYS A 27 -11.28 4.79 -3.77
N LEU A 28 -10.61 4.65 -2.62
CA LEU A 28 -10.36 5.74 -1.69
C LEU A 28 -8.96 5.58 -1.07
N VAL A 29 -8.22 6.69 -1.03
CA VAL A 29 -6.97 6.83 -0.29
C VAL A 29 -7.13 7.90 0.77
N VAL A 30 -6.84 7.57 2.02
CA VAL A 30 -6.96 8.50 3.14
C VAL A 30 -5.62 8.58 3.85
N LYS A 31 -5.04 9.77 3.94
CA LYS A 31 -3.85 10.02 4.76
C LYS A 31 -4.25 10.70 6.06
N ARG A 32 -3.72 10.23 7.18
CA ARG A 32 -3.88 10.84 8.51
C ARG A 32 -2.52 11.00 9.17
N ALA A 33 -2.15 12.25 9.47
CA ALA A 33 -0.92 12.57 10.18
C ALA A 33 -0.83 11.84 11.52
N GLY A 34 0.34 11.33 11.86
CA GLY A 34 0.58 10.53 13.07
C GLY A 34 0.03 9.10 13.02
N VAL A 35 -0.62 8.69 11.93
CA VAL A 35 -1.24 7.35 11.84
C VAL A 35 -0.87 6.59 10.57
N GLY A 36 -0.86 7.24 9.40
CA GLY A 36 -0.48 6.63 8.13
C GLY A 36 -1.51 6.81 7.01
N THR A 37 -1.44 5.94 6.01
CA THR A 37 -2.26 5.99 4.79
C THR A 37 -3.08 4.72 4.62
N TRP A 38 -4.38 4.87 4.39
CA TRP A 38 -5.30 3.78 4.06
C TRP A 38 -5.54 3.73 2.56
N PHE A 39 -5.51 2.53 2.01
CA PHE A 39 -5.93 2.19 0.66
C PHE A 39 -7.13 1.27 0.77
N THR A 40 -8.25 1.61 0.13
CA THR A 40 -9.46 0.79 0.23
C THR A 40 -10.06 0.52 -1.13
N ASN A 41 -10.69 -0.64 -1.29
CA ASN A 41 -11.41 -1.02 -2.52
C ASN A 41 -12.88 -0.55 -2.51
N SER A 42 -13.27 0.30 -1.54
CA SER A 42 -14.65 0.72 -1.29
C SER A 42 -14.69 2.18 -0.80
N THR A 43 -15.88 2.67 -0.45
CA THR A 43 -16.03 3.97 0.23
C THR A 43 -15.92 3.87 1.75
N VAL A 44 -15.64 2.67 2.29
CA VAL A 44 -15.54 2.41 3.73
C VAL A 44 -14.06 2.33 4.15
N PRO A 45 -13.54 3.29 4.95
CA PRO A 45 -12.10 3.41 5.25
C PRO A 45 -11.46 2.21 5.95
N TYR A 46 -12.24 1.45 6.73
CA TYR A 46 -11.77 0.30 7.50
C TYR A 46 -12.10 -1.04 6.84
N GLY A 47 -12.80 -1.02 5.70
CA GLY A 47 -13.40 -2.21 5.13
C GLY A 47 -14.53 -2.80 5.99
N VAL A 48 -15.38 -3.59 5.36
CA VAL A 48 -16.49 -4.35 5.96
C VAL A 48 -16.62 -5.64 5.17
N ASN A 49 -16.74 -6.76 5.87
CA ASN A 49 -17.10 -8.03 5.26
C ASN A 49 -18.49 -8.40 5.78
N ASP A 50 -19.48 -8.31 4.90
CA ASP A 50 -20.89 -8.65 5.17
C ASP A 50 -21.30 -9.98 4.49
N GLY A 51 -20.32 -10.77 4.02
CA GLY A 51 -20.54 -12.04 3.31
C GLY A 51 -20.87 -11.90 1.81
N PHE A 52 -21.37 -10.74 1.37
CA PHE A 52 -21.73 -10.49 -0.03
C PHE A 52 -20.80 -9.47 -0.71
N ASN A 53 -20.21 -8.55 0.07
CA ASN A 53 -19.27 -7.55 -0.38
C ASN A 53 -17.96 -7.66 0.39
N GLN A 54 -16.86 -7.95 -0.30
CA GLN A 54 -15.53 -7.90 0.29
C GLN A 54 -14.97 -6.48 0.18
N ARG A 55 -15.38 -5.60 1.11
CA ARG A 55 -14.82 -4.25 1.22
C ARG A 55 -13.57 -4.34 2.09
N SER A 56 -12.41 -4.21 1.49
CA SER A 56 -11.13 -4.33 2.16
C SER A 56 -10.36 -3.03 2.17
N ALA A 57 -9.51 -2.89 3.18
CA ALA A 57 -8.58 -1.80 3.37
C ALA A 57 -7.20 -2.35 3.77
N VAL A 58 -6.15 -1.63 3.39
CA VAL A 58 -4.81 -1.80 3.93
C VAL A 58 -4.31 -0.44 4.41
N ARG A 59 -3.79 -0.39 5.63
CA ARG A 59 -3.14 0.78 6.21
C ARG A 59 -1.64 0.58 6.19
N VAL A 60 -0.93 1.52 5.61
CA VAL A 60 0.52 1.67 5.69
C VAL A 60 0.83 2.71 6.76
N GLY A 61 1.65 2.37 7.75
CA GLY A 61 2.09 3.28 8.81
C GLY A 61 2.80 4.52 8.25
N GLU A 62 2.77 5.59 9.01
CA GLU A 62 3.39 6.85 8.60
C GLU A 62 4.91 6.70 8.44
N ILE A 63 5.46 7.31 7.39
CA ILE A 63 6.89 7.42 7.14
C ILE A 63 7.22 8.91 7.12
N LEU A 64 7.92 9.38 8.14
CA LEU A 64 8.32 10.77 8.28
C LEU A 64 9.54 11.06 7.41
N ASN A 65 9.49 12.16 6.66
CA ASN A 65 10.58 12.66 5.82
C ASN A 65 11.20 11.57 4.91
N PRO A 66 10.42 10.93 4.03
CA PRO A 66 10.92 9.83 3.20
C PRO A 66 12.05 10.31 2.27
N GLN A 67 13.16 9.60 2.29
CA GLN A 67 14.33 9.87 1.43
C GLN A 67 14.58 8.71 0.47
N LYS A 68 14.84 9.00 -0.81
CA LYS A 68 15.20 7.96 -1.79
C LYS A 68 16.43 7.20 -1.32
N GLY A 69 16.38 5.86 -1.33
CA GLY A 69 17.46 5.01 -0.86
C GLY A 69 17.35 4.58 0.61
N GLN A 70 16.41 5.16 1.36
CA GLN A 70 16.23 4.87 2.79
C GLN A 70 15.59 3.49 3.01
N ASN A 71 16.07 2.77 4.02
CA ASN A 71 15.41 1.56 4.53
C ASN A 71 14.71 1.89 5.85
N VAL A 72 13.44 1.54 5.98
CA VAL A 72 12.63 1.78 7.18
C VAL A 72 11.77 0.57 7.53
N GLN A 73 11.42 0.42 8.80
CA GLN A 73 10.43 -0.55 9.25
C GLN A 73 9.04 0.11 9.25
N VAL A 74 8.08 -0.52 8.58
CA VAL A 74 6.73 0.04 8.42
C VAL A 74 5.69 -0.97 8.85
N GLU A 75 4.80 -0.55 9.73
CA GLU A 75 3.63 -1.33 10.12
C GLU A 75 2.60 -1.30 9.00
N ILE A 76 2.14 -2.47 8.58
CA ILE A 76 1.06 -2.65 7.61
C ILE A 76 -0.07 -3.38 8.32
N LYS A 77 -1.30 -2.87 8.19
CA LYS A 77 -2.51 -3.51 8.75
C LYS A 77 -3.53 -3.75 7.65
N SER A 78 -4.05 -4.96 7.56
CA SER A 78 -5.06 -5.36 6.58
C SER A 78 -6.42 -5.58 7.25
N PHE A 79 -7.49 -5.11 6.62
CA PHE A 79 -8.85 -5.14 7.16
C PHE A 79 -9.90 -5.41 6.08
N PRO A 80 -11.03 -6.04 6.44
CA PRO A 80 -11.11 -7.14 7.39
C PRO A 80 -10.35 -8.36 6.84
N TYR A 81 -10.08 -9.34 7.70
CA TYR A 81 -9.49 -10.61 7.26
C TYR A 81 -10.60 -11.61 6.89
N PRO A 82 -10.52 -12.33 5.75
CA PRO A 82 -9.51 -12.22 4.69
C PRO A 82 -9.72 -10.96 3.83
N THR A 83 -8.61 -10.35 3.40
CA THR A 83 -8.58 -9.11 2.61
C THR A 83 -8.31 -9.39 1.13
N SER A 84 -8.83 -8.57 0.22
CA SER A 84 -8.45 -8.61 -1.20
C SER A 84 -7.00 -8.17 -1.44
N PHE A 85 -6.40 -7.47 -0.47
CA PHE A 85 -4.98 -7.12 -0.53
C PHE A 85 -4.15 -8.34 -0.14
N SER A 86 -3.30 -8.84 -1.05
CA SER A 86 -2.42 -10.00 -0.80
C SER A 86 -1.23 -9.65 0.10
N ILE A 87 -1.51 -9.05 1.26
CA ILE A 87 -0.53 -8.65 2.28
C ILE A 87 -1.16 -8.84 3.67
N SER A 88 -0.42 -9.50 4.56
CA SER A 88 -0.85 -9.72 5.94
C SER A 88 -0.52 -8.51 6.82
N THR A 89 -1.20 -8.41 7.96
CA THR A 89 -0.83 -7.46 9.01
C THR A 89 0.54 -7.82 9.59
N GLY A 90 1.40 -6.84 9.79
CA GLY A 90 2.73 -7.02 10.37
C GLY A 90 3.64 -5.81 10.17
N THR A 91 4.87 -5.90 10.66
CA THR A 91 5.92 -4.88 10.42
C THR A 91 6.88 -5.41 9.36
N TYR A 92 7.12 -4.59 8.33
CA TYR A 92 7.91 -4.98 7.17
C TYR A 92 9.08 -4.03 6.97
N PRO A 93 10.29 -4.55 6.68
CA PRO A 93 11.36 -3.73 6.12
C PRO A 93 10.95 -3.30 4.71
N VAL A 94 11.00 -2.00 4.46
CA VAL A 94 10.73 -1.42 3.15
C VAL A 94 11.84 -0.47 2.74
N PHE A 95 12.07 -0.43 1.43
CA PHE A 95 12.99 0.49 0.77
C PHE A 95 12.20 1.62 0.13
N VAL A 96 12.59 2.87 0.39
CA VAL A 96 12.06 4.05 -0.29
C VAL A 96 12.72 4.14 -1.66
N GLU A 97 11.99 3.68 -2.67
CA GLU A 97 12.50 3.56 -4.04
C GLU A 97 12.53 4.90 -4.77
N GLU A 98 11.54 5.75 -4.51
CA GLU A 98 11.36 7.01 -5.22
C GLU A 98 10.66 8.03 -4.33
N VAL A 99 11.04 9.31 -4.47
CA VAL A 99 10.39 10.44 -3.81
C VAL A 99 10.14 11.50 -4.89
N ARG A 100 8.88 11.88 -5.08
CA ARG A 100 8.41 12.86 -6.09
C ARG A 100 7.78 14.05 -5.40
N ASP A 101 7.31 15.05 -6.15
CA ASP A 101 6.76 16.28 -5.56
C ASP A 101 5.59 16.05 -4.61
N THR A 102 4.65 15.16 -4.95
CA THR A 102 3.41 14.92 -4.19
C THR A 102 3.28 13.50 -3.63
N THR A 103 4.14 12.57 -4.07
CA THR A 103 4.07 11.15 -3.70
C THR A 103 5.45 10.56 -3.46
N PHE A 104 5.51 9.40 -2.82
CA PHE A 104 6.72 8.59 -2.73
C PHE A 104 6.38 7.11 -2.85
N VAL A 105 7.35 6.30 -3.20
CA VAL A 105 7.17 4.88 -3.48
C VAL A 105 7.98 4.06 -2.50
N ILE A 106 7.32 3.12 -1.83
CA ILE A 106 7.99 2.12 -0.99
C ILE A 106 7.87 0.73 -1.60
N ARG A 107 8.94 -0.05 -1.46
CA ARG A 107 8.99 -1.45 -1.89
C ARG A 107 9.36 -2.34 -0.72
N GLY A 108 8.51 -3.34 -0.46
CA GLY A 108 8.84 -4.44 0.43
C GLY A 108 8.96 -5.76 -0.34
N LYS A 109 9.20 -6.85 0.38
CA LYS A 109 9.24 -8.19 -0.22
C LYS A 109 7.83 -8.56 -0.70
N GLY A 110 7.65 -8.63 -2.02
CA GLY A 110 6.39 -9.06 -2.63
C GLY A 110 5.33 -7.96 -2.78
N PHE A 111 5.64 -6.71 -2.42
CA PHE A 111 4.69 -5.60 -2.55
C PHE A 111 5.36 -4.25 -2.85
N LYS A 112 4.56 -3.34 -3.41
CA LYS A 112 4.92 -1.92 -3.60
C LYS A 112 3.72 -1.04 -3.28
N PHE A 113 3.95 0.11 -2.64
CA PHE A 113 2.93 1.14 -2.42
C PHE A 113 3.40 2.48 -2.99
N VAL A 114 2.48 3.21 -3.62
CA VAL A 114 2.64 4.63 -3.95
C VAL A 114 1.83 5.44 -2.94
N LEU A 115 2.51 6.21 -2.10
CA LEU A 115 1.97 6.92 -0.95
C LEU A 115 1.96 8.44 -1.19
N PRO A 116 0.94 9.17 -0.69
CA PRO A 116 0.94 10.62 -0.70
C PRO A 116 1.95 11.19 0.32
N LYS A 117 2.65 12.26 -0.07
CA LYS A 117 3.58 12.99 0.79
C LYS A 117 2.91 13.72 1.94
#